data_AF-A0A7K4L0L0-F1
#
_entry.id   AF-A0A7K4L0L0-F1
#
_cell.length_a   1.000
_cell.length_b   1.000
_cell.length_c   1.000
_cell.angle_alpha   90.00
_cell.angle_beta   90.00
_cell.angle_gamma   90.00
#
_symmetry.space_group_name_H-M   'P 1'
#
loop_
_entity.id
_entity.type
_entity.pdbx_description
1 polymer ?
#
loop_
_entity_poly.entity_id
_entity_poly.type
_entity_poly.pdbx_seq_one_letter_code
_entity_poly.pdbx_strand_id
1 'polypeptide(L)' 'PRVPPQFEEDAEDAAGGLEGGQGRRKRLFSKELRCMMYGFGDDQNPYTESVDILEDLVIEFITEM' A
#
# COMPACT_ATOMS: atom_id res chain seq x y z
N PRO A 1 14.34 5.22 -25.34
CA PRO A 1 14.49 4.62 -23.99
C PRO A 1 13.81 5.51 -22.94
N ARG A 2 12.57 5.18 -22.56
CA ARG A 2 11.91 5.87 -21.44
C ARG A 2 12.54 5.30 -20.17
N VAL A 3 13.34 6.12 -19.48
CA VAL A 3 13.72 5.85 -18.10
C VAL A 3 12.43 5.51 -17.34
N PRO A 4 12.33 4.36 -16.65
CA PRO A 4 11.27 4.21 -15.65
C PRO A 4 11.42 5.39 -14.69
N PRO A 5 10.33 6.03 -14.23
CA PRO A 5 10.46 6.92 -13.10
C PRO A 5 11.13 6.07 -12.01
N GLN A 6 12.37 6.43 -11.67
CA GLN A 6 12.96 5.97 -10.42
C GLN A 6 11.90 6.35 -9.40
N PHE A 7 11.29 5.34 -8.78
CA PHE A 7 10.54 5.53 -7.55
C PHE A 7 11.45 6.38 -6.69
N GLU A 8 11.19 7.68 -6.62
CA GLU A 8 11.98 8.58 -5.79
C GLU A 8 11.94 7.92 -4.42
N GLU A 9 13.11 7.46 -3.97
CA GLU A 9 13.37 7.00 -2.60
C GLU A 9 13.26 8.19 -1.63
N ASP A 10 12.30 9.08 -1.85
CA ASP A 10 11.99 10.29 -1.13
C ASP A 10 10.49 10.28 -0.79
N ALA A 11 10.11 9.21 -0.10
CA ALA A 11 9.07 9.24 0.92
C ALA A 11 9.67 8.60 2.17
N GLU A 12 10.79 9.18 2.61
CA GLU A 12 11.31 8.98 3.96
C GLU A 12 10.15 9.24 4.94
N ASP A 13 9.90 8.28 5.83
CA ASP A 13 8.94 8.41 6.94
C ASP A 13 7.43 8.49 6.61
N ALA A 14 6.87 7.39 6.12
CA ALA A 14 5.60 6.91 6.70
C ALA A 14 5.90 5.85 7.78
N ALA A 15 6.68 6.27 8.78
CA ALA A 15 6.73 5.74 10.13
C ALA A 15 6.55 4.23 10.27
N GLY A 16 7.68 3.52 10.37
CA GLY A 16 7.76 2.38 11.29
C GLY A 16 7.45 2.88 12.70
N GLY A 17 6.16 2.99 13.05
CA GLY A 17 5.68 3.67 14.25
C GLY A 17 4.51 2.95 14.88
N LEU A 18 4.79 2.23 15.95
CA LEU A 18 3.80 1.68 16.86
C LEU A 18 3.05 2.81 17.62
N GLU A 19 2.14 3.56 17.01
CA GLU A 19 1.07 4.32 17.70
C GLU A 19 -0.33 3.89 17.20
N GLY A 20 -1.26 3.35 17.97
CA GLY A 20 -1.47 3.46 19.41
C GLY A 20 -2.88 3.99 19.64
N GLY A 21 -3.91 3.20 19.27
CA GLY A 21 -5.35 3.50 19.45
C GLY A 21 -6.05 3.83 18.13
N GLN A 22 -7.15 3.21 17.70
CA GLN A 22 -8.06 2.23 18.28
C GLN A 22 -8.37 1.20 17.16
N GLY A 23 -8.16 -0.11 17.37
CA GLY A 23 -8.63 -1.15 16.42
C GLY A 23 -7.63 -1.63 15.34
N ARG A 24 -6.32 -1.44 15.54
CA ARG A 24 -5.21 -1.78 14.63
C ARG A 24 -5.26 -3.19 14.03
N ARG A 25 -5.83 -3.33 12.83
CA ARG A 25 -5.32 -4.32 11.87
C ARG A 25 -3.92 -3.85 11.45
N LYS A 26 -2.93 -4.73 11.52
CA LYS A 26 -1.57 -4.39 11.08
C LYS A 26 -1.65 -4.20 9.56
N ARG A 27 -1.19 -3.05 9.07
CA ARG A 27 -0.93 -2.85 7.64
C ARG A 27 0.26 -3.72 7.24
N LEU A 28 -0.01 -4.88 6.65
CA LEU A 28 0.93 -5.92 6.24
C LEU A 28 1.51 -5.66 4.85
N PHE A 29 0.71 -5.13 3.92
CA PHE A 29 1.07 -5.06 2.49
C PHE A 29 0.92 -3.67 1.86
N SER A 30 0.74 -2.62 2.66
CA SER A 30 0.42 -1.29 2.13
C SER A 30 1.45 -0.70 1.14
N LYS A 31 2.74 -1.05 1.24
CA LYS A 31 3.77 -0.57 0.30
C LYS A 31 3.73 -1.36 -1.01
N GLU A 32 3.70 -2.68 -0.89
CA GLU A 32 3.66 -3.62 -2.01
C GLU A 32 2.39 -3.43 -2.84
N LEU A 33 1.27 -3.17 -2.17
CA LEU A 33 -0.02 -2.99 -2.81
C LEU A 33 -0.09 -1.70 -3.61
N ARG A 34 0.52 -0.61 -3.13
CA ARG A 34 0.69 0.63 -3.92
C ARG A 34 1.48 0.39 -5.19
N CYS A 35 2.61 -0.32 -5.10
CA CYS A 35 3.42 -0.65 -6.28
C CYS A 35 2.64 -1.53 -7.27
N MET A 36 1.85 -2.48 -6.76
CA MET A 36 1.01 -3.35 -7.58
C MET A 36 -0.10 -2.56 -8.29
N MET A 37 -0.82 -1.69 -7.57
CA MET A 37 -1.87 -0.83 -8.12
C MET A 37 -1.32 0.02 -9.28
N TYR A 38 -0.15 0.63 -9.09
CA TYR A 38 0.55 1.35 -10.15
C TYR A 38 0.90 0.43 -11.34
N GLY A 39 1.39 -0.78 -11.06
CA GLY A 39 1.69 -1.78 -12.09
C GLY A 39 0.48 -2.21 -12.93
N PHE A 40 -0.73 -2.11 -12.37
CA PHE A 40 -2.00 -2.35 -13.07
C PHE A 40 -2.59 -1.10 -13.75
N GLY A 41 -1.90 0.04 -13.68
CA GLY A 41 -2.27 1.28 -14.36
C GLY A 41 -3.01 2.31 -13.51
N ASP A 42 -3.02 2.14 -12.18
CA ASP A 42 -3.48 3.19 -11.27
C ASP A 42 -2.45 4.35 -11.16
N ASP A 43 -2.80 5.40 -10.43
CA ASP A 43 -1.91 6.53 -10.16
C ASP A 43 -0.67 6.09 -9.36
N GLN A 44 0.44 6.83 -9.49
CA GLN A 44 1.67 6.58 -8.73
C GLN A 44 1.46 6.79 -7.22
N ASN A 45 0.56 7.68 -6.83
CA ASN A 45 0.19 7.96 -5.45
C ASN A 45 -1.32 7.74 -5.23
N PRO A 46 -1.78 6.48 -5.17
CA PRO A 46 -3.19 6.16 -5.00
C PRO A 46 -3.67 6.56 -3.60
N TYR A 47 -4.98 6.76 -3.45
CA TYR A 47 -5.57 7.14 -2.16
C TYR A 47 -5.30 6.08 -1.08
N THR A 48 -4.93 6.54 0.12
CA THR A 48 -4.65 5.62 1.25
C THR A 48 -5.86 4.75 1.60
N GLU A 49 -7.07 5.31 1.51
CA GLU A 49 -8.32 4.56 1.73
C GLU A 49 -8.49 3.43 0.71
N SER A 50 -8.15 3.65 -0.56
CA SER A 50 -8.21 2.60 -1.59
C SER A 50 -7.21 1.48 -1.33
N VAL A 51 -6.01 1.82 -0.84
CA VAL A 51 -5.00 0.83 -0.45
C VAL A 51 -5.47 0.03 0.77
N ASP A 52 -6.05 0.70 1.77
CA ASP A 52 -6.58 0.04 2.97
C ASP A 52 -7.74 -0.92 2.64
N ILE A 53 -8.67 -0.51 1.77
CA ILE A 53 -9.78 -1.37 1.30
C ILE A 53 -9.24 -2.59 0.55
N LEU A 54 -8.31 -2.37 -0.38
CA LEU A 54 -7.75 -3.45 -1.18
C LEU A 54 -6.95 -4.42 -0.30
N GLU A 55 -6.28 -3.93 0.74
CA GLU A 55 -5.61 -4.76 1.74
C GLU A 55 -6.59 -5.63 2.53
N ASP A 56 -7.72 -5.06 3.01
CA ASP A 56 -8.78 -5.83 3.66
C ASP A 56 -9.34 -6.92 2.70
N LEU A 57 -9.60 -6.59 1.43
CA LEU A 57 -10.10 -7.53 0.41
C LEU A 57 -9.13 -8.67 0.12
N VAL A 58 -7.82 -8.38 0.04
CA VAL A 58 -6.80 -9.40 -0.21
C VAL A 58 -6.66 -10.34 0.99
N ILE A 59 -6.72 -9.81 2.22
CA ILE A 59 -6.70 -10.64 3.42
C ILE A 59 -7.92 -11.56 3.42
N GLU A 60 -9.12 -11.01 3.22
CA GLU A 60 -10.37 -11.79 3.14
C GLU A 60 -10.24 -12.89 2.08
N PHE A 61 -9.83 -12.53 0.87
CA PHE A 61 -9.62 -13.47 -0.24
C PHE A 61 -8.65 -14.60 0.12
N ILE A 62 -7.53 -14.32 0.78
CA ILE A 62 -6.56 -15.36 1.16
C ILE A 62 -7.11 -16.25 2.29
N THR A 63 -7.85 -15.67 3.24
CA THR A 63 -8.34 -16.40 4.42
C THR A 63 -9.61 -17.20 4.17
N GLU A 64 -10.42 -16.82 3.18
CA GLU A 64 -11.67 -17.50 2.83
C GLU A 64 -11.54 -18.49 1.65
N MET A 65 -10.38 -18.52 0.97
CA MET A 65 -10.05 -19.46 -0.12
C MET A 65 -9.31 -20.71 0.35
#